data_AF-A0A183AXX0-F1
#
_entry.id   AF-A0A183AXX0-F1
#
_cell.length_a   1.000
_cell.length_b   1.000
_cell.length_c   1.000
_cell.angle_alpha   90.00
_cell.angle_beta   90.00
_cell.angle_gamma   90.00
#
_symmetry.space_group_name_H-M   'P 1'
#
loop_
_entity.id
_entity.type
_entity.pdbx_description
1 polymer ?
#
loop_
_entity_poly.entity_id
_entity_poly.type
_entity_poly.pdbx_seq_one_letter_code
_entity_poly.pdbx_strand_id
1 'polypeptide(L)'
;MSEEDGYHTAIKVLDKLFYQPHKTIRGVVKDIPAKTAELSGTSEDLSKLSIKLRSCYTVSTEMECESEMDSIRTLESLVTRLPRRLQRMWAEVADGIVSSAGRYQFIDFIEMIEESRI
;
A
#
# COMPACT_ATOMS: atom_id res chain seq x y z
N MET A 1 -29.77 0.63 31.85
CA MET A 1 -28.61 0.71 30.93
C MET A 1 -27.57 1.56 31.64
N SER A 2 -26.41 1.00 31.92
CA SER A 2 -25.31 1.75 32.55
C SER A 2 -24.78 2.80 31.56
N GLU A 3 -24.32 3.96 32.03
CA GLU A 3 -23.65 4.96 31.18
C GLU A 3 -22.47 4.35 30.39
N GLU A 4 -21.83 3.34 30.99
CA GLU A 4 -20.73 2.58 30.42
C GLU A 4 -21.15 1.72 29.20
N ASP A 5 -22.37 1.17 29.21
CA ASP A 5 -22.95 0.43 28.09
C ASP A 5 -23.31 1.37 26.93
N GLY A 6 -23.82 2.56 27.28
CA GLY A 6 -24.16 3.61 26.32
C GLY A 6 -22.93 4.13 25.59
N TYR A 7 -21.83 4.36 26.34
CA TYR A 7 -20.55 4.79 25.77
C TYR A 7 -19.96 3.74 24.82
N HIS A 8 -19.89 2.46 25.22
CA HIS A 8 -19.38 1.40 24.35
C HIS A 8 -20.24 1.20 23.10
N THR A 9 -21.56 1.37 23.23
CA THR A 9 -22.47 1.31 22.09
C THR A 9 -22.27 2.49 21.15
N ALA A 10 -22.07 3.70 21.69
CA ALA A 10 -21.77 4.88 20.91
C ALA A 10 -20.44 4.74 20.15
N ILE A 11 -19.38 4.25 20.79
CA ILE A 11 -18.10 3.96 20.13
C ILE A 11 -18.29 2.96 18.99
N LYS A 12 -18.98 1.83 19.23
CA LYS A 12 -19.23 0.84 18.16
C LYS A 12 -20.03 1.41 16.98
N VAL A 13 -20.96 2.33 17.23
CA VAL A 13 -21.72 3.02 16.18
C VAL A 13 -20.84 4.02 15.44
N LEU A 14 -20.00 4.77 16.16
CA LEU A 14 -19.05 5.70 15.54
C LEU A 14 -18.03 4.94 14.69
N ASP A 15 -17.48 3.83 15.17
CA ASP A 15 -16.63 2.95 14.37
C ASP A 15 -17.42 2.45 13.15
N LYS A 16 -18.60 1.89 13.31
CA LYS A 16 -19.36 1.39 12.15
C LYS A 16 -19.70 2.47 11.10
N LEU A 17 -19.92 3.72 11.51
CA LEU A 17 -20.29 4.82 10.62
C LEU A 17 -19.09 5.51 9.99
N PHE A 18 -18.01 5.70 10.75
CA PHE A 18 -16.83 6.50 10.39
C PHE A 18 -15.57 5.66 10.13
N TYR A 19 -15.48 4.45 10.69
CA TYR A 19 -14.46 3.46 10.34
C TYR A 19 -14.85 2.83 9.00
N GLN A 20 -14.41 3.48 7.91
CA GLN A 20 -14.52 2.96 6.56
C GLN A 20 -13.12 2.62 6.03
N PRO A 21 -12.47 1.60 6.61
CA PRO A 21 -11.08 1.23 6.29
C PRO A 21 -10.89 1.04 4.79
N HIS A 22 -11.82 0.34 4.13
CA HIS A 22 -11.85 0.17 2.68
C HIS A 22 -11.87 1.49 1.88
N LYS A 23 -12.57 2.54 2.34
CA LYS A 23 -12.59 3.83 1.62
C LYS A 23 -11.33 4.65 1.88
N THR A 24 -10.77 4.58 3.09
CA THR A 24 -9.52 5.24 3.45
C THR A 24 -8.34 4.60 2.71
N ILE A 25 -8.25 3.27 2.72
CA ILE A 25 -7.21 2.51 2.03
C ILE A 25 -7.34 2.70 0.52
N ARG A 26 -8.52 2.51 -0.07
CA ARG A 26 -8.73 2.75 -1.50
C ARG A 26 -8.48 4.21 -1.91
N GLY A 27 -8.73 5.17 -1.02
CA GLY A 27 -8.38 6.58 -1.20
C GLY A 27 -6.87 6.79 -1.21
N VAL A 28 -6.17 6.27 -0.20
CA VAL A 28 -4.71 6.33 -0.09
C VAL A 28 -4.03 5.59 -1.25
N VAL A 29 -4.49 4.40 -1.59
CA VAL A 29 -4.04 3.59 -2.74
C VAL A 29 -4.35 4.27 -4.07
N LYS A 30 -5.37 5.14 -4.17
CA LYS A 30 -5.61 5.97 -5.37
C LYS A 30 -4.75 7.24 -5.39
N ASP A 31 -4.46 7.81 -4.23
CA ASP A 31 -3.68 9.04 -4.08
C ASP A 31 -2.17 8.81 -4.21
N ILE A 32 -1.67 7.63 -3.82
CA ILE A 32 -0.28 7.22 -4.02
C ILE A 32 0.08 7.27 -5.53
N PRO A 33 -0.69 6.63 -6.44
CA PRO A 33 -0.49 6.71 -7.89
C PRO A 33 -0.57 8.13 -8.47
N ALA A 34 -1.44 9.00 -7.93
CA ALA A 34 -1.62 10.35 -8.45
C ALA A 34 -0.37 11.23 -8.24
N LYS A 35 0.36 11.00 -7.14
CA LYS A 35 1.62 11.68 -6.83
C LYS A 35 2.87 10.96 -7.35
N THR A 36 2.77 9.68 -7.73
CA THR A 36 3.93 8.94 -8.26
C THR A 36 4.29 9.31 -9.69
N ALA A 37 3.35 9.86 -10.47
CA ALA A 37 3.60 10.29 -11.85
C ALA A 37 4.64 11.43 -11.96
N GLU A 38 4.94 12.10 -10.84
CA GLU A 38 5.91 13.19 -10.74
C GLU A 38 7.25 12.74 -10.13
N LEU A 39 7.43 11.45 -9.81
CA LEU A 39 8.68 10.96 -9.21
C LEU A 39 9.79 11.03 -10.25
N SER A 40 10.72 11.95 -10.05
CA SER A 40 11.92 12.12 -10.87
C SER A 40 12.89 10.94 -10.77
N GLY A 41 12.62 9.99 -9.87
CA GLY A 41 13.45 8.83 -9.59
C GLY A 41 14.67 9.13 -8.71
N THR A 42 14.69 10.30 -8.05
CA THR A 42 15.73 10.65 -7.07
C THR A 42 15.59 9.82 -5.80
N SER A 43 16.68 9.65 -5.05
CA SER A 43 16.68 8.91 -3.77
C SER A 43 15.69 9.50 -2.74
N GLU A 44 15.50 10.83 -2.75
CA GLU A 44 14.52 11.50 -1.89
C GLU A 44 13.07 11.17 -2.28
N ASP A 45 12.78 11.15 -3.58
CA ASP A 45 11.47 10.78 -4.12
C ASP A 45 11.13 9.33 -3.79
N LEU A 46 12.09 8.42 -3.94
CA LEU A 46 11.92 7.01 -3.60
C LEU A 46 11.72 6.82 -2.10
N SER A 47 12.46 7.54 -1.26
CA SER A 47 12.30 7.52 0.20
C SER A 47 10.91 7.98 0.64
N LYS A 48 10.38 9.05 0.03
CA LYS A 48 9.02 9.54 0.31
C LYS A 48 7.97 8.56 -0.17
N LEU A 49 8.18 7.92 -1.32
CA LEU A 49 7.26 6.93 -1.88
C LEU A 49 7.14 5.71 -0.97
N SER A 50 8.26 5.11 -0.61
CA SER A 50 8.29 3.91 0.22
C SER A 50 7.77 4.13 1.63
N ILE A 51 8.05 5.28 2.27
CA ILE A 51 7.44 5.61 3.58
C ILE A 51 5.90 5.60 3.47
N LYS A 52 5.37 6.19 2.40
CA LYS A 52 3.91 6.19 2.15
C LYS A 52 3.38 4.79 1.86
N LEU A 53 4.06 4.02 1.01
CA LEU A 53 3.65 2.65 0.69
C LEU A 53 3.67 1.76 1.95
N ARG A 54 4.71 1.86 2.78
CA ARG A 54 4.86 1.13 4.05
C ARG A 54 3.77 1.52 5.05
N SER A 55 3.51 2.83 5.21
CA SER A 55 2.42 3.31 6.06
C SER A 55 1.05 2.81 5.59
N CYS A 56 0.79 2.81 4.27
CA CYS A 56 -0.44 2.27 3.70
C CYS A 56 -0.58 0.76 3.93
N TYR A 57 0.53 0.03 3.78
CA TYR A 57 0.56 -1.41 4.05
C TYR A 57 0.22 -1.70 5.52
N THR A 58 0.92 -1.06 6.46
CA THR A 58 0.67 -1.21 7.91
C THR A 58 -0.78 -0.94 8.27
N VAL A 59 -1.33 0.20 7.84
CA VAL A 59 -2.74 0.56 8.12
C VAL A 59 -3.70 -0.49 7.56
N SER A 60 -3.43 -1.02 6.38
CA SER A 60 -4.32 -1.99 5.75
C SER A 60 -4.22 -3.39 6.36
N THR A 61 -3.03 -3.79 6.84
CA THR A 61 -2.84 -5.02 7.63
C THR A 61 -3.57 -4.91 8.96
N GLU A 62 -3.43 -3.78 9.67
CA GLU A 62 -4.15 -3.50 10.92
C GLU A 62 -5.68 -3.47 10.74
N MET A 63 -6.13 -3.14 9.52
CA MET A 63 -7.55 -3.07 9.14
C MET A 63 -8.08 -4.36 8.48
N GLU A 64 -7.31 -5.46 8.45
CA GLU A 64 -7.68 -6.74 7.79
C GLU A 64 -8.07 -6.59 6.30
N CYS A 65 -7.55 -5.56 5.62
CA CYS A 65 -7.88 -5.21 4.23
C CYS A 65 -6.73 -5.55 3.24
N GLU A 66 -5.78 -6.38 3.65
CA GLU A 66 -4.55 -6.70 2.90
C GLU A 66 -4.82 -7.22 1.48
N SER A 67 -5.89 -8.01 1.30
CA SER A 67 -6.29 -8.57 0.00
C SER A 67 -6.59 -7.52 -1.09
N GLU A 68 -6.97 -6.30 -0.72
CA GLU A 68 -7.21 -5.23 -1.69
C GLU A 68 -5.91 -4.62 -2.22
N MET A 69 -4.85 -4.61 -1.41
CA MET A 69 -3.52 -4.12 -1.80
C MET A 69 -2.75 -5.16 -2.60
N ASP A 70 -2.86 -6.43 -2.22
CA ASP A 70 -2.27 -7.58 -2.92
C ASP A 70 -2.95 -7.87 -4.26
N SER A 71 -3.98 -7.11 -4.62
CA SER A 71 -4.56 -7.17 -5.96
C SER A 71 -3.52 -6.81 -7.01
N ILE A 72 -3.30 -7.73 -7.96
CA ILE A 72 -2.39 -7.58 -9.11
C ILE A 72 -2.62 -6.23 -9.83
N ARG A 73 -3.88 -5.79 -9.95
CA ARG A 73 -4.24 -4.52 -10.60
C ARG A 73 -3.68 -3.29 -9.88
N THR A 74 -3.63 -3.33 -8.55
CA THR A 74 -3.08 -2.24 -7.73
C THR A 74 -1.57 -2.13 -7.95
N LEU A 75 -0.87 -3.26 -7.94
CA LEU A 75 0.57 -3.32 -8.18
C LEU A 75 0.96 -2.91 -9.59
N GLU A 76 0.29 -3.44 -10.63
CA GLU A 76 0.55 -3.05 -12.01
C GLU A 76 0.34 -1.54 -12.24
N SER A 77 -0.70 -0.97 -11.64
CA SER A 77 -0.98 0.47 -11.70
C SER A 77 0.09 1.33 -11.04
N LEU A 78 0.76 0.82 -9.99
CA LEU A 78 1.88 1.51 -9.34
C LEU A 78 3.16 1.38 -10.16
N VAL A 79 3.48 0.17 -10.61
CA VAL A 79 4.69 -0.12 -11.39
C VAL A 79 4.72 0.71 -12.67
N THR A 80 3.62 0.77 -13.42
CA THR A 80 3.54 1.53 -14.68
C THR A 80 3.80 3.03 -14.53
N ARG A 81 3.69 3.58 -13.31
CA ARG A 81 3.95 5.00 -13.02
C ARG A 81 5.36 5.28 -12.51
N LEU A 82 6.16 4.26 -12.25
CA LEU A 82 7.55 4.42 -11.86
C LEU A 82 8.44 4.77 -13.06
N PRO A 83 9.62 5.38 -12.84
CA PRO A 83 10.68 5.44 -13.84
C PRO A 83 11.02 4.06 -14.43
N ARG A 84 11.33 4.02 -15.74
CA ARG A 84 11.63 2.77 -16.47
C ARG A 84 12.68 1.88 -15.82
N ARG A 85 13.68 2.47 -15.15
CA ARG A 85 14.70 1.73 -14.40
C ARG A 85 14.07 0.86 -13.31
N LEU A 86 13.18 1.42 -12.51
CA LEU A 86 12.52 0.72 -11.40
C LEU A 86 11.45 -0.26 -11.89
N GLN A 87 10.79 0.04 -13.02
CA GLN A 87 9.91 -0.93 -13.68
C GLN A 87 10.67 -2.20 -14.06
N ARG A 88 11.88 -2.05 -14.61
CA ARG A 88 12.71 -3.19 -15.01
C ARG A 88 13.21 -3.97 -13.79
N MET A 89 13.70 -3.26 -12.76
CA MET A 89 14.10 -3.89 -11.49
C MET A 89 12.95 -4.68 -10.87
N TRP A 90 11.74 -4.09 -10.83
CA TRP A 90 10.57 -4.80 -10.35
C TRP A 90 10.27 -6.05 -11.17
N ALA A 91 10.34 -5.97 -12.51
CA ALA A 91 10.09 -7.14 -13.36
C ALA A 91 11.08 -8.29 -13.07
N GLU A 92 12.36 -7.99 -12.84
CA GLU A 92 13.37 -9.00 -12.48
C GLU A 92 13.10 -9.62 -11.11
N VAL A 93 12.77 -8.81 -10.10
CA VAL A 93 12.43 -9.28 -8.75
C VAL A 93 11.15 -10.11 -8.77
N ALA A 94 10.10 -9.62 -9.42
CA ALA A 94 8.82 -10.30 -9.52
C ALA A 94 8.94 -11.66 -10.22
N ASP A 95 9.73 -11.75 -11.30
CA ASP A 95 9.98 -13.01 -12.01
C ASP A 95 10.72 -14.03 -11.12
N GLY A 96 11.70 -13.56 -10.34
CA GLY A 96 12.39 -14.38 -9.34
C GLY A 96 11.49 -14.89 -8.22
N ILE A 97 10.59 -14.04 -7.72
CA ILE A 97 9.61 -14.42 -6.67
C ILE A 97 8.58 -15.38 -7.23
N VAL A 98 8.02 -15.14 -8.42
CA VAL A 98 7.05 -16.05 -9.04
C VAL A 98 7.68 -17.42 -9.27
N SER A 99 8.94 -17.47 -9.69
CA SER A 99 9.67 -18.73 -9.90
C SER A 99 9.94 -19.52 -8.61
N SER A 100 10.02 -18.86 -7.45
CA SER A 100 10.39 -19.48 -6.17
C SER A 100 9.22 -19.69 -5.20
N ALA A 101 8.34 -18.70 -5.10
CA ALA A 101 7.20 -18.64 -4.16
C ALA A 101 5.84 -18.67 -4.86
N GLY A 102 5.78 -18.63 -6.20
CA GLY A 102 4.57 -18.74 -7.01
C GLY A 102 3.79 -17.43 -7.18
N ARG A 103 3.86 -16.49 -6.23
CA ARG A 103 3.28 -15.15 -6.35
C ARG A 103 4.05 -14.13 -5.49
N TYR A 104 4.13 -12.90 -5.97
CA TYR A 104 4.57 -11.75 -5.18
C TYR A 104 3.39 -11.10 -4.43
N GLN A 105 3.69 -10.40 -3.36
CA GLN A 105 2.77 -9.59 -2.56
C GLN A 105 3.14 -8.11 -2.63
N PHE A 106 2.26 -7.25 -2.11
CA PHE A 106 2.51 -5.81 -2.08
C PHE A 106 3.78 -5.45 -1.30
N ILE A 107 4.08 -6.22 -0.25
CA ILE A 107 5.24 -6.01 0.60
C ILE A 107 6.57 -6.16 -0.15
N ASP A 108 6.66 -7.13 -1.07
CA ASP A 108 7.86 -7.37 -1.87
C ASP A 108 8.20 -6.16 -2.75
N PHE A 109 7.16 -5.48 -3.24
CA PHE A 109 7.32 -4.23 -4.01
C PHE A 109 7.84 -3.09 -3.15
N ILE A 110 7.38 -2.97 -1.90
CA ILE A 110 7.85 -1.95 -0.95
C ILE A 110 9.32 -2.17 -0.64
N GLU A 111 9.70 -3.42 -0.38
CA GLU A 111 11.08 -3.82 -0.08
C GLU A 111 12.01 -3.51 -1.25
N MET A 112 11.62 -3.82 -2.49
CA MET A 112 12.39 -3.46 -3.67
C MET A 112 12.61 -1.95 -3.80
N ILE A 113 11.57 -1.13 -3.56
CA ILE A 113 11.72 0.34 -3.60
C ILE A 113 12.61 0.85 -2.46
N GLU A 114 12.58 0.20 -1.30
CA GLU A 114 13.44 0.50 -0.15
C GLU A 114 14.92 0.21 -0.42
N GLU A 115 15.22 -0.92 -1.05
CA GLU A 115 16.57 -1.31 -1.45
C GLU A 115 17.09 -0.43 -2.59
N SER A 116 16.20 0.06 -3.45
CA SER A 116 16.53 0.96 -4.56
C SER A 116 16.89 2.39 -4.14
N ARG A 117 16.83 2.73 -2.85
CA ARG A 117 17.16 4.07 -2.32
C ARG A 117 18.67 4.33 -2.22
N ILE A 118 19.49 3.28 -2.34
CA ILE A 118 20.96 3.28 -2.20
C ILE A 118 21.63 3.80 -3.49
#